data_AF-A0A7V5PQT1-F1
#
_entry.id   AF-A0A7V5PQT1-F1
#
_cell.length_a   1.000
_cell.length_b   1.000
_cell.length_c   1.000
_cell.angle_alpha   90.00
_cell.angle_beta   90.00
_cell.angle_gamma   90.00
#
_symmetry.space_group_name_H-M   'P 1'
#
loop_
_entity.id
_entity.type
_entity.pdbx_description
1 polymer ?
#
loop_
_entity_poly.entity_id
_entity_poly.type
_entity_poly.pdbx_seq_one_letter_code
_entity_poly.pdbx_strand_id
1 'polypeptide(L)'
;MKKFNWLSIVLFLALFSGWCLAQENHAELIEGTFKTPQEVTKACLECHEDAAKEVMKTIHWTWSRPVEGIPGHEGVVDLGKKNAINNYCIAITSNWPRCTSCHAGYGWKDKNFDFSKEENVDCLVCHDNSGKYKKTPAGAGMPAKEVDLTAAAKSVGAPTRENCGKCHFYGGGGENVKHGDLDHGLVNPDRDYDVHMGSGMVCQDCHTTEAHVIKGESMGAATDSHNRLLCEDCHEMPIHKSKIINNHTKKIACQTCHIPVYAKGRPTKIWWDWSTAGKDSTAPKDEYGLPTFHKKKGSFRWGKNIKPVLAWYNEKEARYLVGDKFDPDKTLYLNRPLGDKDDPNAKLFPFKVFRGKQIYDKKYNYLIIPHLWGGFWKDFDWNKAAKEGMEAAGLPYSGEYGFARTVMYWKINHMVAPKEKALKCTDCHGKGKNKRVDWKALGFKGDQMYKKYRK
;
A
#
# COMPACT_ATOMS: atom_id res chain seq x y z
N MET A 1 -32.77 42.81 -64.86
CA MET A 1 -32.98 41.39 -65.18
C MET A 1 -32.96 40.57 -63.88
N LYS A 2 -34.09 39.90 -63.62
CA LYS A 2 -34.37 38.75 -62.72
C LYS A 2 -33.93 38.78 -61.24
N LYS A 3 -34.96 38.91 -60.39
CA LYS A 3 -35.06 38.43 -59.00
C LYS A 3 -34.96 36.89 -58.94
N PHE A 4 -34.35 36.32 -57.90
CA PHE A 4 -34.61 34.95 -57.39
C PHE A 4 -34.10 34.90 -55.93
N ASN A 5 -34.96 35.16 -54.94
CA ASN A 5 -35.83 34.25 -54.19
C ASN A 5 -35.08 33.35 -53.18
N TRP A 6 -35.18 33.75 -51.91
CA TRP A 6 -34.93 32.96 -50.71
C TRP A 6 -35.78 31.69 -50.73
N LEU A 7 -35.16 30.53 -50.56
CA LEU A 7 -35.58 29.41 -49.70
C LEU A 7 -34.70 28.20 -50.06
N SER A 8 -34.43 27.35 -49.07
CA SER A 8 -33.68 26.07 -49.12
C SER A 8 -32.24 26.15 -48.62
N ILE A 9 -32.07 26.17 -47.29
CA ILE A 9 -31.00 25.37 -46.69
C ILE A 9 -31.67 24.47 -45.66
N VAL A 10 -31.77 23.22 -46.09
CA VAL A 10 -32.29 22.07 -45.35
C VAL A 10 -31.30 21.69 -44.25
N LEU A 11 -31.88 21.40 -43.09
CA LEU A 11 -31.31 20.72 -41.93
C LEU A 11 -30.19 19.72 -42.27
N PHE A 12 -29.00 19.96 -41.71
CA PHE A 12 -28.04 18.91 -41.36
C PHE A 12 -27.36 19.28 -40.03
N LEU A 13 -28.15 19.36 -38.96
CA LEU A 13 -27.65 19.32 -37.59
C LEU A 13 -27.79 17.87 -37.12
N ALA A 14 -26.79 17.07 -37.47
CA ALA A 14 -26.66 15.71 -36.96
C ALA A 14 -26.46 15.77 -35.44
N LEU A 15 -27.42 15.16 -34.76
CA LEU A 15 -27.47 14.84 -33.35
C LEU A 15 -26.14 14.25 -32.84
N PHE A 16 -25.28 15.09 -32.25
CA PHE A 16 -24.45 14.64 -31.14
C PHE A 16 -25.24 14.88 -29.86
N SER A 17 -26.26 14.06 -29.63
CA SER A 17 -26.83 13.89 -28.30
C SER A 17 -25.71 13.32 -27.44
N GLY A 18 -25.05 14.19 -26.68
CA GLY A 18 -24.18 13.77 -25.60
C GLY A 18 -24.96 12.78 -24.75
N TRP A 19 -24.48 11.55 -24.69
CA TRP A 19 -24.83 10.63 -23.61
C TRP A 19 -24.22 11.22 -22.35
N CYS A 20 -24.91 12.19 -21.77
CA CYS A 20 -24.82 12.44 -20.35
C CYS A 20 -25.42 11.18 -19.73
N LEU A 21 -24.58 10.20 -19.37
CA LEU A 21 -25.02 9.10 -18.53
C LEU A 21 -25.61 9.76 -17.28
N ALA A 22 -26.95 9.79 -17.19
CA ALA A 22 -27.61 10.21 -15.98
C ALA A 22 -27.06 9.30 -14.89
N GLN A 23 -26.40 9.87 -13.89
CA GLN A 23 -25.96 9.09 -12.75
C GLN A 23 -27.22 8.60 -12.06
N GLU A 24 -27.55 7.32 -12.24
CA GLU A 24 -28.75 6.74 -11.68
C GLU A 24 -28.72 6.86 -10.16
N ASN A 25 -29.81 7.39 -9.61
CA ASN A 25 -29.95 7.57 -8.18
C ASN A 25 -30.28 6.23 -7.52
N HIS A 26 -29.26 5.56 -6.98
CA HIS A 26 -29.40 4.26 -6.33
C HIS A 26 -30.38 4.31 -5.14
N ALA A 27 -30.63 5.48 -4.55
CA ALA A 27 -31.60 5.63 -3.47
C ALA A 27 -33.04 5.30 -3.90
N GLU A 28 -33.34 5.48 -5.20
CA GLU A 28 -34.64 5.21 -5.82
C GLU A 28 -34.76 3.76 -6.31
N LEU A 29 -33.63 3.13 -6.68
CA LEU A 29 -33.59 1.76 -7.20
C LEU A 29 -33.46 0.69 -6.10
N ILE A 30 -32.86 1.03 -4.98
CA ILE A 30 -32.70 0.10 -3.85
C ILE A 30 -33.99 0.07 -3.03
N GLU A 31 -34.76 -0.98 -3.22
CA GLU A 31 -35.98 -1.27 -2.47
C GLU A 31 -35.74 -2.28 -1.34
N GLY A 32 -36.56 -2.20 -0.29
CA GLY A 32 -36.52 -3.15 0.83
C GLY A 32 -35.41 -2.90 1.87
N THR A 33 -35.10 -3.94 2.64
CA THR A 33 -34.09 -3.90 3.70
C THR A 33 -33.16 -5.11 3.57
N PHE A 34 -31.86 -4.89 3.78
CA PHE A 34 -30.87 -5.96 3.73
C PHE A 34 -30.50 -6.43 5.13
N LYS A 35 -30.57 -7.74 5.36
CA LYS A 35 -30.17 -8.40 6.62
C LYS A 35 -28.72 -8.83 6.59
N THR A 36 -28.19 -9.12 5.41
CA THR A 36 -26.80 -9.55 5.22
C THR A 36 -26.11 -8.71 4.16
N PRO A 37 -24.79 -8.51 4.26
CA PRO A 37 -24.07 -7.76 3.23
C PRO A 37 -24.05 -8.51 1.87
N GLN A 38 -24.14 -9.84 1.87
CA GLN A 38 -24.28 -10.63 0.65
C GLN A 38 -25.61 -10.36 -0.08
N GLU A 39 -26.69 -10.07 0.64
CA GLU A 39 -27.96 -9.64 0.00
C GLU A 39 -27.78 -8.30 -0.72
N VAL A 40 -26.98 -7.38 -0.17
CA VAL A 40 -26.63 -6.12 -0.86
C VAL A 40 -25.89 -6.43 -2.15
N THR A 41 -24.82 -7.24 -2.09
CA THR A 41 -24.04 -7.59 -3.27
C THR A 41 -24.90 -8.26 -4.33
N LYS A 42 -25.78 -9.21 -3.95
CA LYS A 42 -26.71 -9.84 -4.88
C LYS A 42 -27.63 -8.83 -5.57
N ALA A 43 -28.19 -7.88 -4.83
CA ALA A 43 -28.99 -6.80 -5.42
C ALA A 43 -28.17 -5.92 -6.37
N CYS A 44 -26.92 -5.59 -6.04
CA CYS A 44 -26.04 -4.86 -6.94
C CYS A 44 -25.79 -5.62 -8.26
N LEU A 45 -25.66 -6.94 -8.19
CA LEU A 45 -25.38 -7.79 -9.34
C LEU A 45 -26.57 -7.96 -10.30
N GLU A 46 -27.78 -7.54 -9.91
CA GLU A 46 -28.95 -7.51 -10.83
C GLU A 46 -28.76 -6.49 -11.96
N CYS A 47 -27.98 -5.43 -11.74
CA CYS A 47 -27.65 -4.41 -12.75
C CYS A 47 -26.16 -4.36 -13.10
N HIS A 48 -25.28 -4.90 -12.25
CA HIS A 48 -23.82 -4.88 -12.42
C HIS A 48 -23.22 -6.29 -12.54
N GLU A 49 -23.77 -7.10 -13.44
CA GLU A 49 -23.48 -8.55 -13.57
C GLU A 49 -22.00 -8.90 -13.74
N ASP A 50 -21.18 -7.98 -14.26
CA ASP A 50 -19.74 -8.21 -14.49
C ASP A 50 -18.85 -7.62 -13.39
N ALA A 51 -19.37 -6.72 -12.55
CA ALA A 51 -18.56 -5.98 -11.59
C ALA A 51 -17.88 -6.91 -10.56
N ALA A 52 -18.59 -7.92 -10.03
CA ALA A 52 -17.97 -8.90 -9.15
C ALA A 52 -16.88 -9.69 -9.88
N LYS A 53 -17.15 -10.18 -11.10
CA LYS A 53 -16.19 -10.94 -11.91
C LYS A 53 -14.92 -10.13 -12.21
N GLU A 54 -15.07 -8.84 -12.48
CA GLU A 54 -13.98 -7.89 -12.68
C GLU A 54 -13.14 -7.76 -11.40
N VAL A 55 -13.76 -7.42 -10.27
CA VAL A 55 -13.07 -7.30 -8.97
C VAL A 55 -12.36 -8.60 -8.60
N MET A 56 -12.99 -9.75 -8.84
CA MET A 56 -12.48 -11.07 -8.50
C MET A 56 -11.22 -11.47 -9.27
N LYS A 57 -10.94 -10.83 -10.41
CA LYS A 57 -9.69 -11.02 -11.17
C LYS A 57 -8.54 -10.17 -10.63
N THR A 58 -8.80 -9.23 -9.72
CA THR A 58 -7.80 -8.28 -9.25
C THR A 58 -7.10 -8.73 -7.96
N ILE A 59 -5.95 -8.12 -7.70
CA ILE A 59 -5.23 -8.31 -6.44
C ILE A 59 -6.03 -7.85 -5.22
N HIS A 60 -7.04 -6.98 -5.34
CA HIS A 60 -7.88 -6.56 -4.21
C HIS A 60 -8.77 -7.69 -3.70
N TRP A 61 -9.14 -8.62 -4.59
CA TRP A 61 -9.86 -9.84 -4.24
C TRP A 61 -8.91 -10.99 -3.90
N THR A 62 -7.99 -11.34 -4.79
CA THR A 62 -7.18 -12.56 -4.64
C THR A 62 -6.11 -12.41 -3.56
N TRP A 63 -5.68 -11.16 -3.28
CA TRP A 63 -4.49 -10.84 -2.48
C TRP A 63 -3.23 -11.58 -2.94
N SER A 64 -3.21 -12.04 -4.20
CA SER A 64 -2.17 -12.88 -4.78
C SER A 64 -2.17 -12.73 -6.29
N ARG A 65 -0.99 -12.79 -6.90
CA ARG A 65 -0.84 -12.86 -8.34
C ARG A 65 0.45 -13.60 -8.70
N PRO A 66 0.54 -14.18 -9.90
CA PRO A 66 1.79 -14.74 -10.39
C PRO A 66 2.83 -13.63 -10.57
N VAL A 67 4.07 -13.91 -10.16
CA VAL A 67 5.25 -13.05 -10.31
C VAL A 67 6.43 -13.90 -10.77
N GLU A 68 7.14 -13.42 -11.78
CA GLU A 68 8.33 -14.08 -12.32
C GLU A 68 9.60 -13.29 -12.00
N GLY A 69 10.76 -13.96 -12.11
CA GLY A 69 12.06 -13.28 -12.05
C GLY A 69 12.43 -12.74 -10.67
N ILE A 70 11.91 -13.36 -9.60
CA ILE A 70 12.34 -13.08 -8.23
C ILE A 70 13.79 -13.59 -8.09
N PRO A 71 14.79 -12.74 -7.79
CA PRO A 71 16.17 -13.18 -7.69
C PRO A 71 16.35 -14.30 -6.68
N GLY A 72 17.04 -15.37 -7.09
CA GLY A 72 17.27 -16.56 -6.26
C GLY A 72 16.17 -17.62 -6.34
N HIS A 73 15.12 -17.40 -7.13
CA HIS A 73 14.04 -18.35 -7.36
C HIS A 73 13.81 -18.58 -8.85
N GLU A 74 13.55 -19.83 -9.22
CA GLU A 74 13.21 -20.21 -10.59
C GLU A 74 11.69 -20.30 -10.75
N GLY A 75 11.18 -19.95 -11.93
CA GLY A 75 9.77 -20.07 -12.29
C GLY A 75 8.86 -18.95 -11.76
N VAL A 76 7.57 -19.22 -11.80
CA VAL A 76 6.49 -18.32 -11.37
C VAL A 76 6.17 -18.58 -9.91
N VAL A 77 6.09 -17.51 -9.11
CA VAL A 77 5.70 -17.56 -7.70
C VAL A 77 4.44 -16.73 -7.50
N ASP A 78 3.45 -17.29 -6.81
CA ASP A 78 2.29 -16.55 -6.37
C ASP A 78 2.64 -15.62 -5.21
N LEU A 79 2.58 -14.31 -5.45
CA LEU A 79 2.96 -13.30 -4.50
C LEU A 79 1.88 -12.23 -4.34
N GLY A 80 1.75 -11.74 -3.12
CA GLY A 80 0.77 -10.74 -2.73
C GLY A 80 0.53 -10.84 -1.23
N LYS A 81 -0.39 -10.04 -0.69
CA LYS A 81 -0.63 -10.00 0.76
C LYS A 81 -0.95 -11.39 1.36
N LYS A 82 -1.58 -12.28 0.58
CA LYS A 82 -1.93 -13.67 0.97
C LYS A 82 -0.69 -14.50 1.29
N ASN A 83 0.38 -14.37 0.49
CA ASN A 83 1.56 -15.23 0.53
C ASN A 83 2.82 -14.52 1.04
N ALA A 84 2.81 -13.18 1.10
CA ALA A 84 3.95 -12.40 1.54
C ALA A 84 4.08 -12.37 3.07
N ILE A 85 5.33 -12.35 3.53
CA ILE A 85 5.69 -12.10 4.93
C ILE A 85 6.26 -10.68 5.08
N ASN A 86 5.82 -9.97 6.11
CA ASN A 86 6.33 -8.65 6.48
C ASN A 86 6.91 -8.65 7.90
N ASN A 87 7.45 -7.50 8.33
CA ASN A 87 7.97 -7.30 9.69
C ASN A 87 7.03 -6.48 10.58
N TYR A 88 5.74 -6.42 10.23
CA TYR A 88 4.67 -5.84 11.04
C TYR A 88 3.91 -6.94 11.79
N CYS A 89 2.77 -7.37 11.25
CA CYS A 89 1.96 -8.47 11.77
C CYS A 89 2.36 -9.83 11.18
N ILE A 90 3.52 -9.90 10.51
CA ILE A 90 4.14 -11.10 9.98
C ILE A 90 3.42 -11.65 8.75
N ALA A 91 2.33 -12.40 8.90
CA ALA A 91 1.63 -13.02 7.79
C ALA A 91 0.12 -13.18 8.05
N ILE A 92 -0.65 -13.39 6.98
CA ILE A 92 -2.10 -13.58 7.05
C ILE A 92 -2.46 -14.98 7.53
N THR A 93 -1.74 -16.00 7.08
CA THR A 93 -2.00 -17.40 7.43
C THR A 93 -2.12 -17.55 8.94
N SER A 94 -3.15 -18.29 9.39
CA SER A 94 -3.64 -18.40 10.78
C SER A 94 -4.29 -17.15 11.40
N ASN A 95 -4.21 -15.98 10.76
CA ASN A 95 -4.62 -14.69 11.31
C ASN A 95 -5.74 -14.00 10.51
N TRP A 96 -6.39 -14.70 9.58
CA TRP A 96 -7.32 -14.11 8.60
C TRP A 96 -8.35 -13.16 9.20
N PRO A 97 -9.12 -13.50 10.25
CA PRO A 97 -10.25 -12.66 10.69
C PRO A 97 -9.85 -11.22 11.06
N ARG A 98 -8.62 -11.05 11.57
CA ARG A 98 -8.06 -9.73 11.88
C ARG A 98 -7.57 -9.00 10.64
N CYS A 99 -6.93 -9.72 9.72
CA CYS A 99 -6.31 -9.16 8.52
C CYS A 99 -7.32 -8.78 7.44
N THR A 100 -8.36 -9.60 7.25
CA THR A 100 -9.38 -9.51 6.19
C THR A 100 -10.45 -8.48 6.48
N SER A 101 -10.38 -7.79 7.63
CA SER A 101 -11.08 -6.51 7.82
C SER A 101 -10.70 -5.45 6.77
N CYS A 102 -9.57 -5.63 6.06
CA CYS A 102 -9.16 -4.80 4.93
C CYS A 102 -9.26 -5.50 3.57
N HIS A 103 -9.86 -6.69 3.49
CA HIS A 103 -10.09 -7.40 2.22
C HIS A 103 -11.33 -6.83 1.53
N ALA A 104 -11.38 -6.84 0.20
CA ALA A 104 -12.54 -6.36 -0.57
C ALA A 104 -13.67 -7.42 -0.64
N GLY A 105 -13.89 -8.14 0.46
CA GLY A 105 -14.89 -9.20 0.53
C GLY A 105 -15.34 -9.54 1.93
N TYR A 106 -16.30 -10.45 2.00
CA TYR A 106 -17.01 -10.89 3.20
C TYR A 106 -16.69 -12.32 3.56
N GLY A 107 -16.30 -12.56 4.82
CA GLY A 107 -16.24 -13.91 5.39
C GLY A 107 -14.93 -14.67 5.20
N TRP A 108 -13.86 -14.02 4.72
CA TRP A 108 -12.54 -14.67 4.63
C TRP A 108 -11.92 -14.85 6.03
N LYS A 109 -12.30 -15.95 6.69
CA LYS A 109 -11.96 -16.27 8.08
C LYS A 109 -10.86 -17.33 8.22
N ASP A 110 -10.61 -18.12 7.18
CA ASP A 110 -9.63 -19.20 7.17
C ASP A 110 -9.17 -19.56 5.74
N LYS A 111 -8.41 -20.65 5.59
CA LYS A 111 -7.88 -21.14 4.31
C LYS A 111 -8.95 -21.66 3.34
N ASN A 112 -10.16 -21.96 3.82
CA ASN A 112 -11.26 -22.55 3.03
C ASN A 112 -12.19 -21.49 2.44
N PHE A 113 -11.79 -20.22 2.42
CA PHE A 113 -12.58 -19.16 1.79
C PHE A 113 -12.75 -19.42 0.29
N ASP A 114 -14.01 -19.39 -0.15
CA ASP A 114 -14.36 -19.63 -1.54
C ASP A 114 -14.26 -18.33 -2.35
N PHE A 115 -13.15 -18.20 -3.08
CA PHE A 115 -12.88 -17.06 -3.95
C PHE A 115 -13.73 -17.04 -5.23
N SER A 116 -14.60 -18.04 -5.48
CA SER A 116 -15.50 -18.04 -6.64
C SER A 116 -16.91 -17.52 -6.34
N LYS A 117 -17.20 -17.14 -5.08
CA LYS A 117 -18.51 -16.62 -4.66
C LYS A 117 -18.61 -15.13 -4.90
N GLU A 118 -19.27 -14.74 -5.99
CA GLU A 118 -19.51 -13.34 -6.36
C GLU A 118 -20.25 -12.57 -5.26
N GLU A 119 -21.19 -13.20 -4.55
CA GLU A 119 -21.93 -12.57 -3.47
C GLU A 119 -21.06 -12.15 -2.28
N ASN A 120 -19.83 -12.69 -2.18
CA ASN A 120 -18.88 -12.31 -1.14
C ASN A 120 -18.03 -11.10 -1.51
N VAL A 121 -18.16 -10.54 -2.71
CA VAL A 121 -17.52 -9.26 -3.07
C VAL A 121 -18.15 -8.14 -2.26
N ASP A 122 -17.32 -7.28 -1.66
CA ASP A 122 -17.79 -6.12 -0.93
C ASP A 122 -17.79 -4.87 -1.82
N CYS A 123 -18.94 -4.55 -2.38
CA CYS A 123 -19.14 -3.34 -3.18
C CYS A 123 -19.09 -2.06 -2.31
N LEU A 124 -19.60 -2.14 -1.07
CA LEU A 124 -19.80 -0.97 -0.20
C LEU A 124 -18.50 -0.39 0.35
N VAL A 125 -17.46 -1.18 0.58
CA VAL A 125 -16.19 -0.67 1.14
C VAL A 125 -15.58 0.44 0.27
N CYS A 126 -15.72 0.31 -1.05
CA CYS A 126 -15.21 1.28 -2.02
C CYS A 126 -16.23 2.34 -2.41
N HIS A 127 -17.53 2.00 -2.42
CA HIS A 127 -18.56 2.85 -3.01
C HIS A 127 -19.48 3.58 -2.02
N ASP A 128 -19.50 3.22 -0.74
CA ASP A 128 -20.32 3.93 0.27
C ASP A 128 -19.94 5.42 0.39
N ASN A 129 -20.87 6.32 0.07
CA ASN A 129 -20.69 7.76 0.30
C ASN A 129 -21.48 8.29 1.50
N SER A 130 -22.15 7.43 2.28
CA SER A 130 -22.75 7.85 3.56
C SER A 130 -21.72 8.16 4.64
N GLY A 131 -20.51 7.60 4.52
CA GLY A 131 -19.46 7.66 5.54
C GLY A 131 -19.73 6.76 6.75
N LYS A 132 -20.79 5.95 6.73
CA LYS A 132 -21.22 5.10 7.86
C LYS A 132 -20.84 3.64 7.66
N TYR A 133 -20.51 3.21 6.45
CA TYR A 133 -20.09 1.83 6.22
C TYR A 133 -18.71 1.56 6.80
N LYS A 134 -18.63 0.60 7.72
CA LYS A 134 -17.38 0.16 8.33
C LYS A 134 -17.37 -1.35 8.56
N LYS A 135 -16.21 -1.97 8.35
CA LYS A 135 -15.96 -3.36 8.70
C LYS A 135 -15.57 -3.52 10.16
N THR A 136 -15.98 -4.63 10.76
CA THR A 136 -15.51 -4.98 12.10
C THR A 136 -14.03 -5.35 12.05
N PRO A 137 -13.16 -4.78 12.90
CA PRO A 137 -11.71 -5.02 12.82
C PRO A 137 -11.25 -6.48 12.92
N ALA A 138 -12.07 -7.36 13.51
CA ALA A 138 -11.81 -8.80 13.59
C ALA A 138 -12.98 -9.65 13.06
N GLY A 139 -13.81 -9.09 12.18
CA GLY A 139 -15.02 -9.73 11.66
C GLY A 139 -14.82 -10.48 10.34
N ALA A 140 -13.58 -10.79 9.95
CA ALA A 140 -13.29 -11.47 8.69
C ALA A 140 -13.87 -10.77 7.44
N GLY A 141 -13.83 -9.43 7.41
CA GLY A 141 -14.41 -8.62 6.34
C GLY A 141 -15.88 -8.26 6.53
N MET A 142 -16.57 -8.82 7.53
CA MET A 142 -17.97 -8.47 7.76
C MET A 142 -18.14 -7.02 8.27
N PRO A 143 -19.21 -6.31 7.85
CA PRO A 143 -19.57 -5.02 8.40
C PRO A 143 -19.83 -5.07 9.91
N ALA A 144 -19.75 -3.94 10.58
CA ALA A 144 -20.17 -3.82 11.98
C ALA A 144 -21.70 -3.96 12.09
N LYS A 145 -22.19 -4.48 13.22
CA LYS A 145 -23.62 -4.80 13.41
C LYS A 145 -24.51 -3.56 13.33
N GLU A 146 -23.96 -2.40 13.71
CA GLU A 146 -24.63 -1.10 13.70
C GLU A 146 -24.68 -0.44 12.31
N VAL A 147 -24.06 -1.04 11.29
CA VAL A 147 -24.12 -0.52 9.92
C VAL A 147 -25.51 -0.77 9.35
N ASP A 148 -26.20 0.31 8.99
CA ASP A 148 -27.41 0.22 8.16
C ASP A 148 -27.00 -0.07 6.71
N LEU A 149 -27.11 -1.33 6.33
CA LEU A 149 -26.76 -1.81 4.99
C LEU A 149 -27.62 -1.18 3.90
N THR A 150 -28.89 -0.90 4.20
CA THR A 150 -29.82 -0.30 3.25
C THR A 150 -29.41 1.15 2.99
N ALA A 151 -29.15 1.90 4.05
CA ALA A 151 -28.67 3.28 3.92
C ALA A 151 -27.31 3.35 3.20
N ALA A 152 -26.40 2.42 3.47
CA ALA A 152 -25.11 2.34 2.78
C ALA A 152 -25.31 2.06 1.27
N ALA A 153 -26.13 1.06 0.93
CA ALA A 153 -26.45 0.72 -0.46
C ALA A 153 -27.11 1.89 -1.22
N LYS A 154 -28.02 2.63 -0.59
CA LYS A 154 -28.65 3.82 -1.18
C LYS A 154 -27.68 4.97 -1.42
N SER A 155 -26.56 4.99 -0.70
CA SER A 155 -25.58 6.07 -0.76
C SER A 155 -24.42 5.81 -1.73
N VAL A 156 -24.43 4.70 -2.47
CA VAL A 156 -23.28 4.33 -3.29
C VAL A 156 -22.99 5.37 -4.37
N GLY A 157 -21.71 5.53 -4.70
CA GLY A 157 -21.28 6.38 -5.80
C GLY A 157 -19.79 6.21 -6.12
N ALA A 158 -19.23 7.19 -6.83
CA ALA A 158 -17.81 7.20 -7.13
C ALA A 158 -16.97 7.20 -5.83
N PRO A 159 -15.92 6.37 -5.72
CA PRO A 159 -15.09 6.31 -4.52
C PRO A 159 -14.45 7.66 -4.19
N THR A 160 -14.38 7.97 -2.89
CA THR A 160 -13.62 9.10 -2.37
C THR A 160 -12.31 8.64 -1.74
N ARG A 161 -11.46 9.58 -1.32
CA ARG A 161 -10.22 9.27 -0.58
C ARG A 161 -10.49 8.54 0.74
N GLU A 162 -11.64 8.80 1.37
CA GLU A 162 -12.04 8.10 2.60
C GLU A 162 -12.22 6.60 2.35
N ASN A 163 -12.89 6.21 1.25
CA ASN A 163 -13.15 4.81 0.90
C ASN A 163 -11.85 4.01 0.77
N CYS A 164 -10.90 4.51 -0.01
CA CYS A 164 -9.55 3.92 -0.14
C CYS A 164 -8.82 3.92 1.22
N GLY A 165 -8.97 5.03 1.96
CA GLY A 165 -8.37 5.29 3.25
C GLY A 165 -8.72 4.28 4.34
N LYS A 166 -9.97 3.74 4.34
CA LYS A 166 -10.44 2.71 5.28
C LYS A 166 -9.46 1.54 5.42
N CYS A 167 -8.74 1.20 4.35
CA CYS A 167 -7.72 0.15 4.34
C CYS A 167 -6.29 0.71 4.23
N HIS A 168 -6.06 1.69 3.34
CA HIS A 168 -4.71 2.14 3.00
C HIS A 168 -4.05 3.00 4.08
N PHE A 169 -4.84 3.71 4.89
CA PHE A 169 -4.34 4.56 5.99
C PHE A 169 -4.07 3.77 7.29
N TYR A 170 -4.66 2.57 7.45
CA TYR A 170 -4.65 1.81 8.72
C TYR A 170 -3.86 0.49 8.67
N GLY A 171 -3.08 0.28 7.62
CA GLY A 171 -2.25 -0.92 7.47
C GLY A 171 -1.22 -1.08 8.61
N GLY A 172 -0.93 -2.33 8.99
CA GLY A 172 0.06 -2.64 10.04
C GLY A 172 -0.49 -2.58 11.48
N GLY A 173 -1.82 -2.54 11.63
CA GLY A 173 -2.50 -2.62 12.93
C GLY A 173 -2.77 -1.27 13.59
N GLY A 174 -2.78 -0.19 12.81
CA GLY A 174 -3.10 1.16 13.26
C GLY A 174 -2.89 2.20 12.15
N GLU A 175 -3.40 3.40 12.38
CA GLU A 175 -3.25 4.51 11.44
C GLU A 175 -1.78 4.89 11.22
N ASN A 176 -1.43 5.18 9.98
CA ASN A 176 -0.10 5.55 9.51
C ASN A 176 1.02 4.61 9.99
N VAL A 177 0.73 3.36 10.37
CA VAL A 177 1.76 2.44 10.87
C VAL A 177 2.63 1.91 9.72
N LYS A 178 2.01 1.54 8.58
CA LYS A 178 2.70 0.83 7.48
C LYS A 178 3.35 1.75 6.44
N HIS A 179 2.59 2.48 5.62
CA HIS A 179 3.14 3.20 4.47
C HIS A 179 3.95 4.44 4.88
N GLY A 180 3.45 5.23 5.83
CA GLY A 180 4.12 6.46 6.30
C GLY A 180 3.79 7.70 5.47
N ASP A 181 3.46 7.53 4.19
CA ASP A 181 2.98 8.57 3.26
C ASP A 181 1.47 8.50 3.00
N LEU A 182 0.75 7.64 3.72
CA LEU A 182 -0.71 7.48 3.61
C LEU A 182 -1.34 7.43 5.02
N ASP A 183 -2.06 8.49 5.38
CA ASP A 183 -2.79 8.65 6.65
C ASP A 183 -4.08 9.46 6.47
N HIS A 184 -4.92 9.52 7.50
CA HIS A 184 -6.23 10.17 7.41
C HIS A 184 -6.15 11.68 7.10
N GLY A 185 -5.02 12.34 7.32
CA GLY A 185 -4.82 13.73 6.86
C GLY A 185 -5.04 13.90 5.35
N LEU A 186 -4.93 12.83 4.56
CA LEU A 186 -5.16 12.83 3.11
C LEU A 186 -6.63 12.77 2.69
N VAL A 187 -7.57 12.65 3.63
CA VAL A 187 -9.01 12.73 3.30
C VAL A 187 -9.35 14.15 2.85
N ASN A 188 -8.85 15.15 3.56
CA ASN A 188 -8.99 16.57 3.23
C ASN A 188 -7.66 17.32 3.48
N PRO A 189 -6.64 17.07 2.65
CA PRO A 189 -5.33 17.68 2.83
C PRO A 189 -5.33 19.11 2.28
N ASP A 190 -4.47 19.97 2.83
CA ASP A 190 -4.05 21.17 2.12
C ASP A 190 -2.94 20.85 1.11
N ARG A 191 -2.57 21.84 0.29
CA ARG A 191 -1.50 21.69 -0.71
C ARG A 191 -0.11 21.48 -0.11
N ASP A 192 0.11 21.84 1.15
CA ASP A 192 1.40 21.60 1.81
C ASP A 192 1.56 20.13 2.23
N TYR A 193 0.45 19.51 2.58
CA TYR A 193 0.35 18.10 2.93
C TYR A 193 0.58 17.21 1.70
N ASP A 194 -0.18 17.44 0.63
CA ASP A 194 0.01 16.83 -0.69
C ASP A 194 -0.54 17.77 -1.77
N VAL A 195 0.27 18.12 -2.77
CA VAL A 195 -0.15 19.10 -3.80
C VAL A 195 -1.24 18.58 -4.74
N HIS A 196 -1.34 17.27 -4.96
CA HIS A 196 -2.31 16.69 -5.89
C HIS A 196 -3.66 16.58 -5.19
N MET A 197 -3.69 15.87 -4.06
CA MET A 197 -4.91 15.70 -3.29
C MET A 197 -5.37 17.04 -2.66
N GLY A 198 -4.44 17.90 -2.24
CA GLY A 198 -4.74 19.24 -1.74
C GLY A 198 -5.19 20.23 -2.82
N SER A 199 -5.11 19.83 -4.10
CA SER A 199 -5.73 20.52 -5.23
C SER A 199 -7.02 19.85 -5.71
N GLY A 200 -7.57 18.93 -4.92
CA GLY A 200 -8.88 18.32 -5.16
C GLY A 200 -8.85 16.91 -5.76
N MET A 201 -7.68 16.37 -6.11
CA MET A 201 -7.61 15.04 -6.73
C MET A 201 -8.02 13.93 -5.75
N VAL A 202 -8.78 12.97 -6.24
CA VAL A 202 -9.07 11.69 -5.57
C VAL A 202 -8.10 10.60 -6.05
N CYS A 203 -8.10 9.45 -5.38
CA CYS A 203 -7.10 8.40 -5.63
C CYS A 203 -7.10 7.95 -7.10
N GLN A 204 -8.28 7.73 -7.66
CA GLN A 204 -8.49 7.22 -9.01
C GLN A 204 -8.13 8.21 -10.12
N ASP A 205 -7.89 9.48 -9.81
CA ASP A 205 -7.41 10.46 -10.80
C ASP A 205 -5.97 10.14 -11.25
N CYS A 206 -5.17 9.53 -10.36
CA CYS A 206 -3.86 8.96 -10.74
C CYS A 206 -3.95 7.43 -10.89
N HIS A 207 -4.66 6.77 -9.98
CA HIS A 207 -4.92 5.33 -10.01
C HIS A 207 -6.11 5.03 -10.93
N THR A 208 -5.98 5.42 -12.20
CA THR A 208 -7.03 5.22 -13.20
C THR A 208 -7.49 3.77 -13.19
N THR A 209 -8.80 3.57 -13.26
CA THR A 209 -9.41 2.26 -13.07
C THR A 209 -10.29 1.93 -14.27
N GLU A 210 -10.05 0.77 -14.87
CA GLU A 210 -10.84 0.24 -15.98
C GLU A 210 -11.20 -1.20 -15.65
N ALA A 211 -12.48 -1.58 -15.81
CA ALA A 211 -12.99 -2.91 -15.44
C ALA A 211 -12.53 -3.35 -14.02
N HIS A 212 -12.66 -2.43 -13.04
CA HIS A 212 -12.16 -2.56 -11.66
C HIS A 212 -10.66 -2.85 -11.49
N VAL A 213 -9.86 -2.87 -12.56
CA VAL A 213 -8.40 -2.97 -12.51
C VAL A 213 -7.82 -1.60 -12.16
N ILE A 214 -7.49 -1.42 -10.89
CA ILE A 214 -6.90 -0.18 -10.38
C ILE A 214 -5.43 -0.10 -10.79
N LYS A 215 -5.04 0.96 -11.52
CA LYS A 215 -3.66 1.20 -11.95
C LYS A 215 -2.73 1.43 -10.75
N GLY A 216 -1.50 0.94 -10.83
CA GLY A 216 -0.44 1.22 -9.86
C GLY A 216 0.01 0.00 -9.06
N GLU A 217 1.33 -0.12 -8.89
CA GLU A 217 1.97 -1.29 -8.30
C GLU A 217 2.56 -1.01 -6.91
N SER A 218 2.46 -1.99 -6.01
CA SER A 218 3.01 -1.88 -4.67
C SER A 218 4.22 -2.78 -4.48
N MET A 219 5.38 -2.16 -4.25
CA MET A 219 6.57 -2.85 -3.75
C MET A 219 6.31 -3.64 -2.46
N GLY A 220 5.27 -3.31 -1.69
CA GLY A 220 4.93 -4.10 -0.50
C GLY A 220 4.18 -5.41 -0.78
N ALA A 221 3.57 -5.54 -1.96
CA ALA A 221 2.73 -6.68 -2.34
C ALA A 221 3.42 -7.51 -3.41
N ALA A 222 3.71 -6.93 -4.56
CA ALA A 222 4.44 -7.50 -5.68
C ALA A 222 4.73 -6.37 -6.68
N THR A 223 5.86 -6.44 -7.39
CA THR A 223 6.19 -5.51 -8.47
C THR A 223 6.09 -6.22 -9.82
N ASP A 224 5.46 -5.58 -10.79
CA ASP A 224 5.41 -6.01 -12.19
C ASP A 224 5.59 -4.77 -13.09
N SER A 225 6.01 -4.98 -14.34
CA SER A 225 6.24 -3.92 -15.31
C SER A 225 5.00 -3.35 -15.98
N HIS A 226 3.87 -4.05 -15.96
CA HIS A 226 2.77 -3.78 -16.88
C HIS A 226 1.73 -2.74 -16.40
N ASN A 227 1.55 -2.55 -15.09
CA ASN A 227 0.48 -1.69 -14.54
C ASN A 227 1.00 -0.51 -13.69
N ARG A 228 1.95 0.26 -14.25
CA ARG A 228 2.70 1.29 -13.50
C ARG A 228 2.05 2.66 -13.54
N LEU A 229 2.22 3.42 -12.45
CA LEU A 229 1.84 4.83 -12.35
C LEU A 229 3.11 5.68 -12.29
N LEU A 230 3.25 6.62 -13.24
CA LEU A 230 4.42 7.48 -13.38
C LEU A 230 4.03 8.95 -13.25
N CYS A 231 4.94 9.79 -12.79
CA CYS A 231 4.71 11.24 -12.75
C CYS A 231 4.55 11.79 -14.18
N GLU A 232 5.29 11.19 -15.10
CA GLU A 232 5.33 11.51 -16.52
C GLU A 232 4.01 11.22 -17.25
N ASP A 233 3.06 10.50 -16.64
CA ASP A 233 1.71 10.30 -17.18
C ASP A 233 0.94 11.64 -17.29
N CYS A 234 1.27 12.64 -16.45
CA CYS A 234 0.68 13.98 -16.48
C CYS A 234 1.72 15.10 -16.69
N HIS A 235 2.99 14.83 -16.43
CA HIS A 235 4.07 15.81 -16.44
C HIS A 235 5.01 15.61 -17.63
N GLU A 236 4.80 16.38 -18.70
CA GLU A 236 5.63 16.30 -19.90
C GLU A 236 7.07 16.80 -19.66
N MET A 237 8.04 16.07 -20.22
CA MET A 237 9.46 16.41 -20.14
C MET A 237 9.91 17.18 -21.38
N PRO A 238 10.76 18.23 -21.23
CA PRO A 238 11.38 18.72 -20.00
C PRO A 238 10.48 19.66 -19.18
N ILE A 239 10.19 19.30 -17.92
CA ILE A 239 9.29 20.08 -17.05
C ILE A 239 9.96 21.27 -16.35
N HIS A 240 11.29 21.23 -16.11
CA HIS A 240 11.98 22.30 -15.39
C HIS A 240 12.58 23.33 -16.34
N LYS A 241 12.56 24.61 -15.96
CA LYS A 241 13.33 25.65 -16.67
C LYS A 241 14.85 25.39 -16.65
N SER A 242 15.34 24.74 -15.58
CA SER A 242 16.76 24.42 -15.43
C SER A 242 17.13 23.15 -16.17
N LYS A 243 17.98 23.26 -17.19
CA LYS A 243 18.57 22.12 -17.91
C LYS A 243 19.32 21.16 -16.97
N ILE A 244 19.95 21.69 -15.92
CA ILE A 244 20.67 20.89 -14.93
C ILE A 244 19.69 19.99 -14.17
N ILE A 245 18.54 20.51 -13.73
CA ILE A 245 17.54 19.72 -13.01
C ILE A 245 16.92 18.67 -13.94
N ASN A 246 16.60 19.02 -15.19
CA ASN A 246 16.13 18.03 -16.17
C ASN A 246 17.16 16.93 -16.43
N ASN A 247 18.46 17.21 -16.35
CA ASN A 247 19.46 16.14 -16.47
C ASN A 247 19.50 15.22 -15.23
N HIS A 248 19.09 15.69 -14.05
CA HIS A 248 19.00 14.83 -12.87
C HIS A 248 17.89 13.79 -13.01
N THR A 249 16.79 14.07 -13.71
CA THR A 249 15.65 13.14 -13.85
C THR A 249 16.01 11.83 -14.57
N LYS A 250 17.17 11.80 -15.25
CA LYS A 250 17.76 10.59 -15.84
C LYS A 250 18.19 9.56 -14.79
N LYS A 251 18.59 10.01 -13.59
CA LYS A 251 19.12 9.14 -12.52
C LYS A 251 18.46 9.36 -11.17
N ILE A 252 17.62 10.37 -11.01
CA ILE A 252 16.91 10.70 -9.76
C ILE A 252 15.42 10.68 -10.05
N ALA A 253 14.65 9.90 -9.29
CA ALA A 253 13.21 9.85 -9.43
C ALA A 253 12.57 11.18 -8.97
N CYS A 254 11.46 11.58 -9.59
CA CYS A 254 10.73 12.81 -9.24
C CYS A 254 10.39 12.85 -7.74
N GLN A 255 9.93 11.71 -7.21
CA GLN A 255 9.61 11.50 -5.80
C GLN A 255 10.76 11.90 -4.86
N THR A 256 12.01 11.63 -5.24
CA THR A 256 13.18 11.92 -4.39
C THR A 256 13.31 13.41 -4.09
N CYS A 257 13.09 14.26 -5.09
CA CYS A 257 13.18 15.71 -4.93
C CYS A 257 11.88 16.30 -4.38
N HIS A 258 10.73 15.75 -4.78
CA HIS A 258 9.42 16.34 -4.51
C HIS A 258 8.73 15.81 -3.24
N ILE A 259 9.26 14.76 -2.61
CA ILE A 259 8.78 14.25 -1.31
C ILE A 259 9.91 14.34 -0.28
N PRO A 260 10.24 15.56 0.20
CA PRO A 260 11.38 15.76 1.09
C PRO A 260 11.20 15.10 2.46
N VAL A 261 9.98 14.94 2.93
CA VAL A 261 9.63 14.24 4.17
C VAL A 261 8.31 13.52 4.01
N TYR A 262 8.16 12.40 4.70
CA TYR A 262 6.88 11.69 4.88
C TYR A 262 6.47 11.72 6.36
N ALA A 263 5.29 11.17 6.68
CA ALA A 263 4.69 11.22 8.01
C ALA A 263 4.54 12.68 8.49
N LYS A 264 3.99 13.55 7.62
CA LYS A 264 3.83 14.99 7.87
C LYS A 264 2.86 15.26 9.02
N GLY A 265 1.65 14.71 8.96
CA GLY A 265 0.61 14.94 9.96
C GLY A 265 0.74 14.04 11.19
N ARG A 266 0.96 12.74 10.97
CA ARG A 266 0.98 11.74 12.05
C ARG A 266 2.28 10.95 12.09
N PRO A 267 2.82 10.63 13.28
CA PRO A 267 3.97 9.75 13.38
C PRO A 267 3.67 8.37 12.81
N THR A 268 4.72 7.72 12.30
CA THR A 268 4.66 6.37 11.74
C THR A 268 5.64 5.47 12.46
N LYS A 269 5.30 4.18 12.57
CA LYS A 269 6.21 3.21 13.19
C LYS A 269 7.38 2.95 12.25
N ILE A 270 8.59 3.00 12.80
CA ILE A 270 9.86 2.77 12.08
C ILE A 270 10.63 1.55 12.61
N TRP A 271 10.25 1.07 13.81
CA TRP A 271 10.85 -0.09 14.44
C TRP A 271 9.78 -0.94 15.16
N TRP A 272 9.87 -2.26 15.06
CA TRP A 272 9.07 -3.20 15.84
C TRP A 272 9.89 -4.41 16.28
N ASP A 273 10.10 -4.56 17.59
CA ASP A 273 10.78 -5.70 18.20
C ASP A 273 9.78 -6.67 18.84
N TRP A 274 9.52 -7.80 18.19
CA TRP A 274 8.68 -8.86 18.75
C TRP A 274 9.37 -9.65 19.87
N SER A 275 10.71 -9.58 20.02
CA SER A 275 11.44 -10.36 21.03
C SER A 275 11.16 -9.91 22.46
N THR A 276 10.50 -8.77 22.63
CA THR A 276 10.08 -8.25 23.94
C THR A 276 8.61 -8.53 24.25
N ALA A 277 7.85 -9.07 23.30
CA ALA A 277 6.44 -9.38 23.51
C ALA A 277 6.24 -10.49 24.55
N GLY A 278 5.10 -10.47 25.24
CA GLY A 278 4.77 -11.38 26.35
C GLY A 278 5.25 -10.89 27.73
N LYS A 279 6.22 -9.97 27.77
CA LYS A 279 6.73 -9.38 29.01
C LYS A 279 5.78 -8.34 29.59
N ASP A 280 5.74 -8.23 30.92
CA ASP A 280 5.11 -7.08 31.58
C ASP A 280 6.11 -5.92 31.63
N SER A 281 5.69 -4.75 31.13
CA SER A 281 6.54 -3.56 31.06
C SER A 281 5.68 -2.30 31.04
N THR A 282 6.13 -1.29 31.79
CA THR A 282 5.55 0.06 31.86
C THR A 282 6.37 1.05 31.04
N ALA A 283 6.91 0.63 29.90
CA ALA A 283 7.74 1.49 29.07
C ALA A 283 7.04 2.82 28.76
N PRO A 284 7.74 3.96 28.93
CA PRO A 284 7.14 5.27 28.74
C PRO A 284 6.68 5.46 27.30
N LYS A 285 5.69 6.32 27.11
CA LYS A 285 5.35 6.81 25.77
C LYS A 285 6.52 7.62 25.21
N ASP A 286 6.60 7.72 23.88
CA ASP A 286 7.62 8.55 23.23
C ASP A 286 7.24 10.05 23.24
N GLU A 287 8.07 10.86 22.58
CA GLU A 287 7.87 12.31 22.42
C GLU A 287 6.54 12.69 21.73
N TYR A 288 5.91 11.76 21.01
CA TYR A 288 4.62 11.96 20.35
C TYR A 288 3.44 11.44 21.18
N GLY A 289 3.67 10.96 22.41
CA GLY A 289 2.65 10.36 23.25
C GLY A 289 2.22 8.96 22.79
N LEU A 290 2.99 8.32 21.90
CA LEU A 290 2.68 6.99 21.37
C LEU A 290 3.30 5.89 22.24
N PRO A 291 2.63 4.72 22.38
CA PRO A 291 3.18 3.62 23.16
C PRO A 291 4.49 3.12 22.53
N THR A 292 5.54 2.97 23.33
CA THR A 292 6.82 2.34 22.91
C THR A 292 6.87 0.85 23.21
N PHE A 293 5.84 0.33 23.90
CA PHE A 293 5.68 -1.08 24.20
C PHE A 293 4.21 -1.47 24.24
N HIS A 294 3.91 -2.72 23.90
CA HIS A 294 2.62 -3.33 24.14
C HIS A 294 2.81 -4.83 24.38
N LYS A 295 2.30 -5.40 25.49
CA LYS A 295 2.51 -6.81 25.87
C LYS A 295 2.29 -7.80 24.71
N LYS A 296 1.19 -7.65 23.98
CA LYS A 296 0.83 -8.49 22.81
C LYS A 296 1.77 -8.36 21.59
N LYS A 297 2.64 -7.36 21.53
CA LYS A 297 3.32 -6.95 20.31
C LYS A 297 4.82 -6.65 20.50
N GLY A 298 5.28 -6.39 21.73
CA GLY A 298 6.66 -6.02 22.01
C GLY A 298 6.91 -4.52 21.88
N SER A 299 8.12 -4.13 21.50
CA SER A 299 8.59 -2.74 21.57
C SER A 299 8.53 -2.04 20.21
N PHE A 300 8.28 -0.73 20.22
CA PHE A 300 8.14 0.11 19.05
C PHE A 300 9.06 1.32 19.10
N ARG A 301 9.38 1.87 17.92
CA ARG A 301 9.82 3.26 17.78
C ARG A 301 9.02 3.92 16.68
N TRP A 302 8.76 5.21 16.87
CA TRP A 302 8.01 6.03 15.95
C TRP A 302 8.88 7.18 15.46
N GLY A 303 8.45 7.79 14.36
CA GLY A 303 9.04 9.04 13.87
C GLY A 303 8.00 9.85 13.10
N LYS A 304 8.19 11.16 13.08
CA LYS A 304 7.36 12.13 12.34
C LYS A 304 8.26 13.00 11.47
N ASN A 305 7.76 13.51 10.34
CA ASN A 305 8.53 14.34 9.40
C ASN A 305 9.85 13.69 8.97
N ILE A 306 9.79 12.41 8.63
CA ILE A 306 10.98 11.58 8.41
C ILE A 306 11.52 11.83 7.01
N LYS A 307 12.85 11.99 6.91
CA LYS A 307 13.57 12.01 5.63
C LYS A 307 13.58 10.59 5.03
N PRO A 308 13.12 10.37 3.80
CA PRO A 308 13.21 9.06 3.16
C PRO A 308 14.67 8.59 3.03
N VAL A 309 14.87 7.28 3.11
CA VAL A 309 16.14 6.66 2.72
C VAL A 309 16.19 6.59 1.21
N LEU A 310 17.30 7.02 0.61
CA LEU A 310 17.49 6.97 -0.82
C LEU A 310 18.21 5.68 -1.21
N ALA A 311 17.69 4.97 -2.21
CA ALA A 311 18.30 3.76 -2.74
C ALA A 311 18.12 3.67 -4.26
N TRP A 312 19.09 3.07 -4.94
CA TRP A 312 18.96 2.72 -6.36
C TRP A 312 17.82 1.73 -6.54
N TYR A 313 16.98 2.00 -7.52
CA TYR A 313 15.84 1.17 -7.84
C TYR A 313 15.62 1.13 -9.35
N ASN A 314 15.75 -0.07 -9.92
CA ASN A 314 15.47 -0.40 -11.32
C ASN A 314 14.10 -1.07 -11.50
N GLU A 315 13.21 -0.86 -10.53
CA GLU A 315 11.85 -1.41 -10.52
C GLU A 315 11.73 -2.91 -10.28
N LYS A 316 12.86 -3.57 -9.98
CA LYS A 316 12.90 -4.94 -9.47
C LYS A 316 13.29 -4.95 -8.00
N GLU A 317 12.83 -5.97 -7.29
CA GLU A 317 13.16 -6.16 -5.88
C GLU A 317 13.59 -7.60 -5.60
N ALA A 318 14.56 -7.77 -4.71
CA ALA A 318 14.75 -9.06 -4.05
C ALA A 318 13.66 -9.23 -3.01
N ARG A 319 13.30 -10.48 -2.73
CA ARG A 319 12.25 -10.82 -1.78
C ARG A 319 12.56 -12.10 -1.05
N TYR A 320 12.27 -12.12 0.24
CA TYR A 320 12.20 -13.34 1.03
C TYR A 320 10.85 -14.01 0.81
N LEU A 321 10.85 -15.28 0.42
CA LEU A 321 9.67 -16.12 0.30
C LEU A 321 9.50 -17.01 1.54
N VAL A 322 8.26 -17.36 1.83
CA VAL A 322 7.93 -18.22 2.97
C VAL A 322 8.61 -19.59 2.78
N GLY A 323 9.42 -20.00 3.76
CA GLY A 323 10.22 -21.22 3.72
C GLY A 323 11.69 -21.03 3.35
N ASP A 324 12.07 -19.83 2.88
CA ASP A 324 13.46 -19.55 2.53
C ASP A 324 14.39 -19.61 3.74
N LYS A 325 15.55 -20.25 3.55
CA LYS A 325 16.58 -20.29 4.57
C LYS A 325 17.37 -18.99 4.60
N PHE A 326 17.75 -18.56 5.79
CA PHE A 326 18.60 -17.38 5.97
C PHE A 326 19.59 -17.56 7.14
N ASP A 327 20.58 -16.67 7.21
CA ASP A 327 21.53 -16.60 8.30
C ASP A 327 20.98 -15.69 9.42
N PRO A 328 20.61 -16.23 10.61
CA PRO A 328 19.97 -15.46 11.68
C PRO A 328 20.89 -14.45 12.38
N ASP A 329 22.21 -14.56 12.19
CA ASP A 329 23.18 -13.61 12.74
C ASP A 329 23.31 -12.36 11.84
N LYS A 330 22.83 -12.45 10.59
CA LYS A 330 22.78 -11.33 9.64
C LYS A 330 21.40 -10.68 9.64
N THR A 331 21.36 -9.44 9.14
CA THR A 331 20.08 -8.76 8.91
C THR A 331 19.43 -9.34 7.66
N LEU A 332 18.22 -9.87 7.82
CA LEU A 332 17.40 -10.36 6.72
C LEU A 332 16.62 -9.20 6.08
N TYR A 333 16.71 -9.07 4.77
CA TYR A 333 15.88 -8.14 4.00
C TYR A 333 14.66 -8.88 3.47
N LEU A 334 13.47 -8.52 3.96
CA LEU A 334 12.22 -9.13 3.50
C LEU A 334 11.89 -8.74 2.06
N ASN A 335 12.24 -7.50 1.73
CA ASN A 335 12.39 -7.05 0.37
C ASN A 335 13.54 -6.05 0.27
N ARG A 336 14.09 -5.86 -0.93
CA ARG A 336 15.15 -4.90 -1.19
C ARG A 336 15.06 -4.33 -2.60
N PRO A 337 15.08 -3.00 -2.80
CA PRO A 337 15.21 -2.41 -4.13
C PRO A 337 16.51 -2.87 -4.79
N LEU A 338 16.42 -3.27 -6.07
CA LEU A 338 17.57 -3.67 -6.87
C LEU A 338 18.02 -2.54 -7.80
N GLY A 339 19.23 -2.69 -8.33
CA GLY A 339 19.91 -1.70 -9.15
C GLY A 339 21.04 -1.02 -8.38
N ASP A 340 21.87 -0.32 -9.13
CA ASP A 340 23.01 0.40 -8.62
C ASP A 340 23.29 1.64 -9.49
N LYS A 341 24.41 2.32 -9.26
CA LYS A 341 24.78 3.54 -10.00
C LYS A 341 25.04 3.30 -11.48
N ASP A 342 25.50 2.10 -11.83
CA ASP A 342 25.93 1.71 -13.17
C ASP A 342 24.76 1.11 -13.98
N ASP A 343 23.73 0.61 -13.31
CA ASP A 343 22.48 0.16 -13.94
C ASP A 343 21.79 1.33 -14.69
N PRO A 344 21.65 1.26 -16.03
CA PRO A 344 21.04 2.34 -16.81
C PRO A 344 19.54 2.53 -16.53
N ASN A 345 18.86 1.50 -16.01
CA ASN A 345 17.44 1.53 -15.69
C ASN A 345 17.19 1.97 -14.24
N ALA A 346 18.22 2.00 -13.39
CA ALA A 346 18.08 2.42 -12.01
C ALA A 346 18.03 3.95 -11.88
N LYS A 347 17.06 4.41 -11.09
CA LYS A 347 17.02 5.77 -10.55
C LYS A 347 17.10 5.74 -9.02
N LEU A 348 17.52 6.84 -8.42
CA LEU A 348 17.49 7.02 -6.98
C LEU A 348 16.06 7.34 -6.53
N PHE A 349 15.44 6.42 -5.78
CA PHE A 349 14.08 6.54 -5.26
C PHE A 349 14.06 6.75 -3.74
N PRO A 350 13.00 7.39 -3.18
CA PRO A 350 12.81 7.54 -1.75
C PRO A 350 12.02 6.36 -1.16
N PHE A 351 12.49 5.85 -0.01
CA PHE A 351 11.88 4.74 0.70
C PHE A 351 11.68 5.05 2.18
N LYS A 352 10.57 4.57 2.73
CA LYS A 352 10.48 4.24 4.15
C LYS A 352 11.17 2.89 4.36
N VAL A 353 12.06 2.83 5.34
CA VAL A 353 12.73 1.59 5.75
C VAL A 353 12.24 1.21 7.13
N PHE A 354 11.43 0.15 7.17
CA PHE A 354 10.93 -0.41 8.41
C PHE A 354 11.86 -1.52 8.89
N ARG A 355 12.21 -1.48 10.17
CA ARG A 355 13.16 -2.43 10.76
C ARG A 355 12.52 -3.12 11.96
N GLY A 356 13.02 -4.29 12.31
CA GLY A 356 12.50 -4.97 13.49
C GLY A 356 13.23 -6.24 13.85
N LYS A 357 12.64 -6.97 14.78
CA LYS A 357 12.95 -8.37 15.01
C LYS A 357 11.67 -9.19 15.00
N GLN A 358 11.71 -10.35 14.36
CA GLN A 358 10.58 -11.28 14.31
C GLN A 358 11.04 -12.72 14.49
N ILE A 359 10.07 -13.58 14.83
CA ILE A 359 10.29 -14.96 15.21
C ILE A 359 10.79 -15.80 14.01
N TYR A 360 11.74 -16.70 14.26
CA TYR A 360 12.27 -17.67 13.28
C TYR A 360 12.53 -19.02 13.94
N ASP A 361 12.58 -20.08 13.14
CA ASP A 361 12.88 -21.44 13.59
C ASP A 361 14.39 -21.66 13.68
N LYS A 362 14.91 -22.05 14.85
CA LYS A 362 16.35 -22.18 15.09
C LYS A 362 17.02 -23.33 14.34
N LYS A 363 16.27 -24.37 13.98
CA LYS A 363 16.80 -25.56 13.32
C LYS A 363 16.65 -25.45 11.81
N TYR A 364 15.51 -24.97 11.34
CA TYR A 364 15.25 -24.86 9.91
C TYR A 364 15.75 -23.55 9.29
N ASN A 365 16.03 -22.53 10.10
CA ASN A 365 16.57 -21.23 9.69
C ASN A 365 15.67 -20.49 8.69
N TYR A 366 14.36 -20.57 8.85
CA TYR A 366 13.39 -19.71 8.17
C TYR A 366 12.50 -18.98 9.17
N LEU A 367 11.90 -17.89 8.73
CA LEU A 367 10.93 -17.12 9.52
C LEU A 367 9.70 -17.98 9.84
N ILE A 368 9.23 -17.86 11.09
CA ILE A 368 8.01 -18.51 11.54
C ILE A 368 6.81 -17.62 11.20
N ILE A 369 5.72 -18.24 10.76
CA ILE A 369 4.39 -17.64 10.70
C ILE A 369 3.67 -17.99 12.00
N PRO A 370 3.52 -17.06 12.96
CA PRO A 370 2.84 -17.34 14.21
C PRO A 370 1.33 -17.08 14.11
N HIS A 371 0.55 -17.87 14.83
CA HIS A 371 -0.85 -17.58 15.12
C HIS A 371 -0.94 -16.50 16.21
N LEU A 372 -1.22 -15.26 15.81
CA LEU A 372 -1.27 -14.10 16.69
C LEU A 372 -2.70 -13.86 17.22
N TRP A 373 -3.67 -13.74 16.32
CA TRP A 373 -5.06 -13.40 16.66
C TRP A 373 -5.80 -14.62 17.21
N GLY A 374 -6.03 -14.65 18.52
CA GLY A 374 -6.61 -15.84 19.18
C GLY A 374 -5.56 -16.82 19.70
N GLY A 375 -4.33 -16.77 19.17
CA GLY A 375 -3.15 -17.46 19.68
C GLY A 375 -2.31 -16.57 20.61
N PHE A 376 -1.11 -16.14 20.18
CA PHE A 376 -0.13 -15.43 21.02
C PHE A 376 -0.71 -14.22 21.77
N TRP A 377 -1.64 -13.47 21.17
CA TRP A 377 -2.25 -12.29 21.81
C TRP A 377 -3.17 -12.61 22.99
N LYS A 378 -3.54 -13.88 23.17
CA LYS A 378 -4.33 -14.39 24.28
C LYS A 378 -3.43 -15.14 25.27
N ASP A 379 -2.63 -16.06 24.76
CA ASP A 379 -1.92 -17.05 25.58
C ASP A 379 -0.50 -16.61 25.96
N PHE A 380 0.08 -15.66 25.22
CA PHE A 380 1.46 -15.20 25.38
C PHE A 380 2.52 -16.33 25.29
N ASP A 381 2.20 -17.42 24.60
CA ASP A 381 3.07 -18.56 24.34
C ASP A 381 3.53 -18.58 22.89
N TRP A 382 4.83 -18.36 22.67
CA TRP A 382 5.45 -18.36 21.34
C TRP A 382 5.55 -19.75 20.72
N ASN A 383 5.79 -20.80 21.50
CA ASN A 383 5.87 -22.17 20.98
C ASN A 383 4.51 -22.62 20.46
N LYS A 384 3.45 -22.35 21.23
CA LYS A 384 2.07 -22.65 20.81
C LYS A 384 1.70 -21.88 19.55
N ALA A 385 1.94 -20.57 19.54
CA ALA A 385 1.64 -19.73 18.38
C ALA A 385 2.44 -20.13 17.13
N ALA A 386 3.72 -20.48 17.28
CA ALA A 386 4.56 -20.98 16.20
C ALA A 386 4.02 -22.31 15.65
N LYS A 387 3.71 -23.27 16.52
CA LYS A 387 3.17 -24.57 16.12
C LYS A 387 1.88 -24.42 15.29
N GLU A 388 0.89 -23.70 15.83
CA GLU A 388 -0.42 -23.53 15.17
C GLU A 388 -0.29 -22.77 13.84
N GLY A 389 0.51 -21.71 13.80
CA GLY A 389 0.67 -20.90 12.60
C GLY A 389 1.45 -21.61 11.49
N MET A 390 2.47 -22.39 11.85
CA MET A 390 3.27 -23.18 10.91
C MET A 390 2.51 -24.38 10.37
N GLU A 391 1.71 -25.05 11.21
CA GLU A 391 0.77 -26.09 10.78
C GLU A 391 -0.23 -25.54 9.75
N ALA A 392 -0.80 -24.36 10.01
CA ALA A 392 -1.69 -23.69 9.06
C ALA A 392 -0.99 -23.29 7.74
N ALA A 393 0.32 -23.04 7.80
CA ALA A 393 1.16 -22.73 6.63
C ALA A 393 1.69 -23.97 5.90
N GLY A 394 1.48 -25.19 6.44
CA GLY A 394 2.01 -26.42 5.86
C GLY A 394 3.53 -26.55 5.95
N LEU A 395 4.16 -25.84 6.89
CA LEU A 395 5.61 -25.87 7.10
C LEU A 395 5.95 -26.51 8.46
N PRO A 396 7.05 -27.26 8.58
CA PRO A 396 7.42 -27.87 9.84
C PRO A 396 7.85 -26.81 10.87
N TYR A 397 7.68 -27.13 12.14
CA TYR A 397 8.21 -26.35 13.25
C TYR A 397 9.04 -27.28 14.13
N SER A 398 10.27 -26.88 14.45
CA SER A 398 11.23 -27.73 15.18
C SER A 398 10.93 -27.82 16.68
N GLY A 399 10.07 -26.95 17.20
CA GLY A 399 9.89 -26.77 18.65
C GLY A 399 10.83 -25.72 19.24
N GLU A 400 11.73 -25.15 18.45
CA GLU A 400 12.71 -24.16 18.89
C GLU A 400 12.62 -22.86 18.06
N TYR A 401 12.55 -21.72 18.75
CA TYR A 401 12.50 -20.42 18.09
C TYR A 401 13.56 -19.45 18.59
N GLY A 402 13.86 -18.46 17.76
CA GLY A 402 14.64 -17.27 18.07
C GLY A 402 14.00 -16.02 17.48
N PHE A 403 14.68 -14.88 17.58
CA PHE A 403 14.28 -13.63 16.93
C PHE A 403 15.41 -13.07 16.09
N ALA A 404 15.15 -12.85 14.80
CA ALA A 404 16.13 -12.35 13.85
C ALA A 404 15.82 -10.92 13.42
N ARG A 405 16.85 -10.14 13.08
CA ARG A 405 16.69 -8.76 12.60
C ARG A 405 16.18 -8.77 11.17
N THR A 406 15.12 -8.00 10.93
CA THR A 406 14.50 -7.88 9.60
C THR A 406 14.38 -6.44 9.15
N VAL A 407 14.46 -6.22 7.83
CA VAL A 407 14.31 -4.91 7.18
C VAL A 407 13.34 -5.05 6.00
N MET A 408 12.45 -4.08 5.84
CA MET A 408 11.51 -4.00 4.72
C MET A 408 11.46 -2.57 4.17
N TYR A 409 11.50 -2.44 2.85
CA TYR A 409 11.43 -1.20 2.11
C TYR A 409 10.01 -0.96 1.58
N TRP A 410 9.55 0.28 1.75
CA TRP A 410 8.28 0.79 1.21
C TRP A 410 8.58 2.03 0.37
N LYS A 411 8.21 2.00 -0.92
CA LYS A 411 8.31 3.19 -1.78
C LYS A 411 7.46 4.32 -1.19
N ILE A 412 8.01 5.54 -1.22
CA ILE A 412 7.27 6.76 -0.90
C ILE A 412 6.82 7.41 -2.21
N ASN A 413 5.51 7.56 -2.40
CA ASN A 413 4.94 8.10 -3.64
C ASN A 413 3.97 9.27 -3.40
N HIS A 414 3.44 9.42 -2.19
CA HIS A 414 2.47 10.46 -1.83
C HIS A 414 3.11 11.52 -0.90
N MET A 415 2.32 12.51 -0.51
CA MET A 415 2.76 13.71 0.23
C MET A 415 3.71 14.59 -0.60
N VAL A 416 3.48 14.65 -1.91
CA VAL A 416 4.26 15.52 -2.82
C VAL A 416 4.14 16.96 -2.33
N ALA A 417 5.28 17.58 -2.03
CA ALA A 417 5.33 18.92 -1.48
C ALA A 417 5.24 19.99 -2.58
N PRO A 418 4.81 21.23 -2.23
CA PRO A 418 4.92 22.37 -3.13
C PRO A 418 6.32 22.52 -3.74
N LYS A 419 6.41 22.98 -4.99
CA LYS A 419 7.68 23.11 -5.73
C LYS A 419 8.72 23.97 -4.99
N GLU A 420 8.27 24.93 -4.18
CA GLU A 420 9.08 25.79 -3.33
C GLU A 420 9.83 24.96 -2.27
N LYS A 421 9.20 23.90 -1.74
CA LYS A 421 9.73 22.98 -0.73
C LYS A 421 10.43 21.74 -1.31
N ALA A 422 10.42 21.57 -2.63
CA ALA A 422 11.22 20.53 -3.28
C ALA A 422 12.71 20.71 -2.97
N LEU A 423 13.45 19.60 -2.85
CA LEU A 423 14.87 19.59 -2.53
C LEU A 423 15.66 20.47 -3.50
N LYS A 424 16.56 21.29 -2.94
CA LYS A 424 17.49 22.15 -3.67
C LYS A 424 18.85 21.47 -3.79
N CYS A 425 19.71 22.04 -4.63
CA CYS A 425 21.06 21.53 -4.86
C CYS A 425 21.83 21.31 -3.53
N THR A 426 21.71 22.26 -2.60
CA THR A 426 22.42 22.25 -1.31
C THR A 426 21.89 21.22 -0.31
N ASP A 427 20.71 20.64 -0.54
CA ASP A 427 20.20 19.53 0.27
C ASP A 427 21.00 18.25 0.01
N CYS A 428 21.45 18.03 -1.23
CA CYS A 428 22.21 16.84 -1.63
C CYS A 428 23.72 17.10 -1.70
N HIS A 429 24.10 18.27 -2.18
CA HIS A 429 25.47 18.62 -2.53
C HIS A 429 26.08 19.68 -1.60
N GLY A 430 27.39 19.83 -1.69
CA GLY A 430 28.15 20.81 -0.94
C GLY A 430 28.58 20.32 0.44
N LYS A 431 29.24 21.21 1.19
CA LYS A 431 29.65 20.95 2.57
C LYS A 431 28.47 21.11 3.53
N GLY A 432 28.56 20.50 4.70
CA GLY A 432 27.58 20.64 5.78
C GLY A 432 27.07 19.31 6.32
N LYS A 433 26.47 19.36 7.51
CA LYS A 433 25.80 18.21 8.14
C LYS A 433 24.38 18.05 7.55
N ASN A 434 23.76 16.89 7.72
CA ASN A 434 22.35 16.61 7.36
C ASN A 434 22.02 16.60 5.85
N LYS A 435 22.98 16.22 5.00
CA LYS A 435 22.77 16.01 3.56
C LYS A 435 21.78 14.85 3.30
N ARG A 436 21.08 14.94 2.18
CA ARG A 436 20.12 13.94 1.70
C ARG A 436 20.78 12.68 1.16
N VAL A 437 21.98 12.83 0.64
CA VAL A 437 22.69 11.77 -0.08
C VAL A 437 23.87 11.29 0.74
N ASP A 438 23.87 10.00 1.06
CA ASP A 438 25.08 9.29 1.47
C ASP A 438 25.77 8.76 0.21
N TRP A 439 26.71 9.55 -0.31
CA TRP A 439 27.41 9.23 -1.56
C TRP A 439 28.12 7.88 -1.50
N LYS A 440 28.72 7.53 -0.36
CA LYS A 440 29.46 6.27 -0.20
C LYS A 440 28.50 5.08 -0.20
N ALA A 441 27.38 5.18 0.51
CA ALA A 441 26.35 4.14 0.51
C ALA A 441 25.71 3.92 -0.88
N LEU A 442 25.70 4.95 -1.74
CA LEU A 442 25.24 4.85 -3.13
C LEU A 442 26.32 4.43 -4.14
N GLY A 443 27.53 4.07 -3.67
CA GLY A 443 28.62 3.58 -4.52
C GLY A 443 29.49 4.67 -5.14
N PHE A 444 29.36 5.93 -4.72
CA PHE A 444 30.21 7.02 -5.18
C PHE A 444 31.37 7.30 -4.22
N LYS A 445 32.51 7.73 -4.77
CA LYS A 445 33.69 8.17 -3.98
C LYS A 445 33.46 9.47 -3.20
N GLY A 446 32.41 10.22 -3.55
CA GLY A 446 32.04 11.48 -2.92
C GLY A 446 31.00 12.23 -3.72
N ASP A 447 30.77 13.48 -3.34
CA ASP A 447 29.78 14.36 -3.96
C ASP A 447 30.07 14.61 -5.45
N GLN A 448 29.17 14.13 -6.30
CA GLN A 448 29.27 14.20 -7.76
C GLN A 448 29.18 15.63 -8.32
N MET A 449 28.93 16.65 -7.50
CA MET A 449 29.11 18.05 -7.91
C MET A 449 30.59 18.39 -8.14
N TYR A 450 31.51 17.76 -7.39
CA TYR A 450 32.94 18.06 -7.51
C TYR A 450 33.63 17.17 -8.54
N LYS A 451 34.33 17.79 -9.50
CA LYS A 451 35.03 17.09 -10.59
C LYS A 451 35.94 15.94 -10.12
N LYS A 452 36.59 16.09 -8.95
CA LYS A 452 37.48 15.05 -8.38
C LYS A 452 36.78 13.72 -8.07
N TYR A 453 35.46 13.71 -7.90
CA TYR A 453 34.69 12.51 -7.57
C TYR A 453 33.95 11.90 -8.77
N ARG A 454 34.05 12.53 -9.96
CA ARG A 454 33.43 12.05 -11.22
C ARG A 454 34.33 11.09 -12.02
N LYS A 455 35.51 10.76 -11.49
CA LYS A 455 36.53 9.91 -12.12
C LYS A 455 36.52 8.48 -11.57
#